data_AF-A0A8S3KHN7-F1
#
_entry.id   AF-A0A8S3KHN7-F1
#
_cell.length_a   1.000
_cell.length_b   1.000
_cell.length_c   1.000
_cell.angle_alpha   90.00
_cell.angle_beta   90.00
_cell.angle_gamma   90.00
#
_symmetry.space_group_name_H-M   'P 1'
#
loop_
_entity.id
_entity.type
_entity.pdbx_description
1 polymer ?
#
loop_
_entity_poly.entity_id
_entity_poly.type
_entity_poly.pdbx_seq_one_letter_code
_entity_poly.pdbx_strand_id
1 'polypeptide(L)'
;IILEPYLFLGNCISAHDVHRLSRLGIRYVLNVAKRDVEVCPYYSKDMRTLTIDLRDDDRENIVRAFDQAFSFIDEARRVKSRVLVHCSHGQSRSPAIVIGYLMRTYNISL
;
A
#
# COMPACT_ATOMS: atom_id res chain seq x y z
N ILE A 1 1.96 -1.70 10.57
CA ILE A 1 3.08 -2.63 10.83
C ILE A 1 4.22 -2.29 9.89
N ILE A 2 5.46 -2.38 10.35
CA ILE A 2 6.66 -2.22 9.52
C ILE A 2 7.11 -3.61 9.12
N LEU A 3 7.26 -3.86 7.83
CA LEU A 3 7.59 -5.19 7.30
C LEU A 3 8.99 -5.21 6.68
N GLU A 4 9.38 -4.10 6.06
CA GLU A 4 10.75 -3.82 5.61
C GLU A 4 11.10 -2.37 5.93
N PRO A 5 12.38 -1.96 5.89
CA PRO A 5 12.78 -0.56 6.09
C PRO A 5 12.06 0.44 5.16
N TYR A 6 11.53 -0.04 4.02
CA TYR A 6 10.80 0.73 3.02
C TYR A 6 9.31 0.37 2.90
N LEU A 7 8.82 -0.69 3.56
CA LEU A 7 7.46 -1.23 3.36
C LEU A 7 6.65 -1.20 4.65
N PHE A 8 5.58 -0.41 4.62
CA PHE A 8 4.65 -0.24 5.73
C PHE A 8 3.26 -0.74 5.32
N LEU A 9 2.61 -1.42 6.25
CA LEU A 9 1.22 -1.89 6.13
C LEU A 9 0.33 -1.13 7.10
N GLY A 10 -0.81 -0.63 6.65
CA GLY A 10 -1.76 0.09 7.50
C GLY A 10 -3.21 0.06 7.03
N ASN A 11 -4.00 0.90 7.69
CA ASN A 11 -5.43 1.12 7.46
C ASN A 11 -5.70 2.56 7.01
N CYS A 12 -6.97 2.91 6.74
CA CYS A 12 -7.33 4.26 6.29
C CYS A 12 -6.95 5.34 7.30
N ILE A 13 -7.10 5.08 8.60
CA ILE A 13 -6.73 6.02 9.68
C ILE A 13 -5.23 6.37 9.60
N SER A 14 -4.39 5.35 9.43
CA SER A 14 -2.93 5.53 9.31
C SER A 14 -2.57 6.32 8.05
N ALA A 15 -3.33 6.16 6.97
CA ALA A 15 -3.13 6.88 5.73
C ALA A 15 -3.52 8.37 5.81
N HIS A 16 -4.43 8.73 6.72
CA HIS A 16 -4.88 10.11 6.95
C HIS A 16 -3.97 10.92 7.87
N ASP A 17 -3.09 10.28 8.63
CA ASP A 17 -2.13 10.96 9.51
C ASP A 17 -0.88 11.42 8.73
N VAL A 18 -1.04 12.49 7.94
CA VAL A 18 0.04 13.05 7.10
C VAL A 18 1.28 13.43 7.91
N HIS A 19 1.10 13.89 9.15
CA HIS A 19 2.21 14.22 10.05
C HIS A 19 3.03 12.97 10.42
N ARG A 20 2.35 11.87 10.77
CA ARG A 20 3.01 10.60 11.03
C ARG A 20 3.67 10.01 9.79
N LEU A 21 3.02 10.08 8.63
CA LEU A 21 3.63 9.65 7.37
C LEU A 21 4.93 10.41 7.08
N SER A 22 4.91 11.74 7.25
CA SER A 22 6.08 12.60 7.07
C SER A 22 7.20 12.27 8.05
N ARG A 23 6.88 12.10 9.35
CA ARG A 23 7.85 11.69 10.39
C ARG A 23 8.46 10.32 10.12
N LEU A 24 7.70 9.41 9.51
CA LEU A 24 8.18 8.09 9.12
C LEU A 24 8.93 8.12 7.77
N GLY A 25 9.07 9.27 7.11
CA GLY A 25 9.72 9.39 5.81
C GLY A 25 8.95 8.71 4.67
N ILE A 26 7.64 8.48 4.85
CA ILE A 26 6.78 7.87 3.84
C ILE A 26 6.42 8.94 2.81
N ARG A 27 6.79 8.70 1.54
CA ARG A 27 6.42 9.55 0.40
C ARG A 27 5.56 8.83 -0.62
N TYR A 28 5.38 7.51 -0.49
CA TYR A 28 4.56 6.70 -1.38
C TYR A 28 3.37 6.15 -0.60
N VAL A 29 2.16 6.29 -1.14
CA VAL A 29 0.94 5.74 -0.53
C VAL A 29 0.13 4.96 -1.56
N LEU A 30 -0.01 3.66 -1.33
CA LEU A 30 -0.79 2.74 -2.13
C LEU A 30 -2.11 2.43 -1.40
N ASN A 31 -3.21 2.99 -1.91
CA ASN A 31 -4.56 2.68 -1.48
C ASN A 31 -5.13 1.54 -2.33
N VAL A 32 -5.52 0.43 -1.72
CA VAL A 32 -6.14 -0.71 -2.43
C VAL A 32 -7.63 -0.89 -2.09
N ALA A 33 -8.29 0.16 -1.59
CA ALA A 33 -9.69 0.17 -1.18
C ALA A 33 -10.42 1.45 -1.68
N LYS A 34 -10.43 1.68 -3.00
CA LYS A 34 -10.99 2.90 -3.62
C LYS A 34 -12.44 3.21 -3.19
N ARG A 35 -13.30 2.20 -3.10
CA ARG A 35 -14.74 2.38 -2.86
C ARG A 35 -15.13 2.59 -1.40
N ASP A 36 -14.27 2.19 -0.47
CA ASP A 36 -14.58 2.18 0.97
C ASP A 36 -13.87 3.30 1.74
N VAL A 37 -12.99 4.02 1.05
CA VAL A 37 -12.21 5.12 1.62
C VAL A 37 -12.52 6.34 0.76
N GLU A 38 -13.46 7.18 1.22
CA GLU A 38 -13.70 8.48 0.60
C GLU A 38 -12.40 9.27 0.55
N VAL A 39 -12.13 9.81 -0.64
CA VAL A 39 -11.08 10.76 -1.01
C VAL A 39 -9.80 10.59 -0.21
N CYS A 40 -8.80 9.96 -0.86
CA CYS A 40 -7.40 10.00 -0.46
C CYS A 40 -7.11 11.30 0.32
N PRO A 41 -6.68 11.23 1.60
CA PRO A 41 -6.42 12.41 2.40
C PRO A 41 -5.59 13.38 1.59
N TYR A 42 -5.71 14.68 1.85
CA TYR A 42 -4.88 15.72 1.23
C TYR A 42 -3.39 15.42 1.46
N TYR A 43 -2.83 14.53 0.63
CA TYR A 43 -1.45 14.15 0.68
C TYR A 43 -0.66 15.38 0.27
N SER A 44 0.47 15.63 0.94
CA SER A 44 1.30 16.78 0.55
C SER A 44 1.71 16.65 -0.92
N LYS A 45 1.96 17.76 -1.61
CA LYS A 45 2.30 17.76 -3.05
C LYS A 45 3.47 16.84 -3.41
N ASP A 46 4.35 16.55 -2.46
CA ASP A 46 5.53 15.71 -2.66
C ASP A 46 5.26 14.22 -2.38
N MET A 47 4.01 13.83 -2.08
CA MET A 47 3.60 12.44 -1.87
C MET A 47 3.09 11.87 -3.18
N ARG A 48 3.63 10.73 -3.57
CA ARG A 48 3.18 9.97 -4.72
C ARG A 48 2.13 8.96 -4.26
N THR A 49 0.99 8.95 -4.92
CA THR A 49 -0.15 8.13 -4.52
C THR A 49 -0.61 7.27 -5.68
N LEU A 50 -1.03 6.05 -5.36
CA LEU A 50 -1.66 5.15 -6.31
C LEU A 50 -2.89 4.56 -5.64
N THR A 51 -4.01 4.54 -6.37
CA THR A 51 -5.24 3.89 -5.93
C THR A 51 -5.61 2.75 -6.88
N ILE A 52 -5.76 1.56 -6.33
CA ILE A 52 -6.27 0.38 -7.03
C ILE A 52 -7.61 0.00 -6.39
N ASP A 53 -8.63 -0.17 -7.21
CA ASP A 53 -9.98 -0.49 -6.72
C ASP A 53 -10.16 -2.00 -6.57
N LEU A 54 -10.04 -2.51 -5.34
CA LEU A 54 -10.34 -3.89 -4.98
C LEU A 54 -11.52 -3.96 -4.00
N ARG A 55 -12.45 -4.90 -4.25
CA ARG A 55 -13.50 -5.26 -3.29
C ARG A 55 -12.94 -6.11 -2.16
N ASP A 56 -13.58 -6.01 -0.99
CA ASP A 56 -13.28 -6.86 0.17
C ASP A 56 -14.21 -8.07 0.21
N ASP A 57 -14.16 -8.88 -0.85
CA ASP A 57 -14.95 -10.10 -0.95
C ASP A 57 -14.13 -11.21 -1.61
N ASP A 58 -14.57 -12.45 -1.40
CA ASP A 58 -13.90 -13.67 -1.84
C ASP A 58 -13.94 -13.89 -3.36
N ARG A 59 -14.70 -13.08 -4.10
CA ARG A 59 -14.82 -13.14 -5.57
C ARG A 59 -13.92 -12.13 -6.27
N GLU A 60 -13.28 -11.22 -5.53
CA GLU A 60 -12.35 -10.25 -6.08
C GLU A 60 -11.06 -10.93 -6.56
N ASN A 61 -10.73 -10.77 -7.84
CA ASN A 61 -9.46 -11.24 -8.38
C ASN A 61 -8.34 -10.26 -8.02
N ILE A 62 -7.70 -10.47 -6.87
CA ILE A 62 -6.59 -9.63 -6.39
C ILE A 62 -5.34 -9.68 -7.27
N VAL A 63 -5.12 -10.77 -8.01
CA VAL A 63 -3.93 -10.95 -8.85
C VAL A 63 -3.84 -9.86 -9.93
N ARG A 64 -4.98 -9.35 -10.40
CA ARG A 64 -5.03 -8.25 -11.38
C ARG A 64 -4.36 -6.96 -10.88
N ALA A 65 -4.21 -6.80 -9.56
CA ALA A 65 -3.56 -5.64 -8.95
C ALA A 65 -2.05 -5.81 -8.78
N PHE A 66 -1.51 -7.04 -8.89
CA PHE A 66 -0.13 -7.34 -8.52
C PHE A 66 0.89 -6.54 -9.33
N ASP A 67 0.81 -6.58 -10.66
CA ASP A 67 1.79 -5.88 -11.51
C ASP A 67 1.85 -4.38 -11.18
N GLN A 68 0.69 -3.75 -11.05
CA GLN A 68 0.59 -2.32 -10.76
C GLN A 68 1.04 -1.99 -9.34
N ALA A 69 0.59 -2.75 -8.34
CA ALA A 69 0.94 -2.55 -6.94
C ALA A 69 2.44 -2.76 -6.71
N PHE A 70 2.99 -3.83 -7.28
CA PHE A 70 4.37 -4.19 -7.07
C PHE A 70 5.31 -3.21 -7.75
N SER A 71 5.00 -2.79 -8.98
CA SER A 71 5.77 -1.76 -9.68
C SER A 71 5.84 -0.45 -8.88
N PHE A 72 4.74 -0.08 -8.22
CA PHE A 72 4.69 1.11 -7.36
C PHE A 72 5.55 0.95 -6.09
N ILE A 73 5.52 -0.23 -5.45
CA ILE A 73 6.37 -0.55 -4.29
C ILE A 73 7.85 -0.56 -4.70
N ASP A 74 8.18 -1.17 -5.84
CA ASP A 74 9.54 -1.23 -6.39
C ASP A 74 10.07 0.16 -6.77
N GLU A 75 9.20 1.05 -7.27
CA GLU A 75 9.56 2.44 -7.50
C GLU A 75 9.99 3.14 -6.20
N ALA A 76 9.17 3.03 -5.14
CA ALA A 76 9.48 3.61 -3.84
C ALA A 76 10.83 3.10 -3.30
N ARG A 77 11.04 1.78 -3.38
CA ARG A 77 12.29 1.12 -2.97
C ARG A 77 13.49 1.63 -3.76
N ARG A 78 13.38 1.74 -5.10
CA ARG A 78 14.46 2.16 -5.99
C ARG A 78 14.93 3.58 -5.71
N VAL A 79 14.01 4.49 -5.41
CA VAL A 79 14.33 5.89 -5.07
C VAL A 79 14.67 6.07 -3.58
N LYS A 80 14.90 4.97 -2.84
CA LYS A 80 15.20 4.94 -1.40
C LYS A 80 14.15 5.68 -0.56
N SER A 81 12.89 5.65 -1.00
CA SER A 81 11.75 6.16 -0.25
C SER A 81 11.04 5.02 0.49
N ARG A 82 9.98 5.37 1.21
CA ARG A 82 9.14 4.45 1.97
C ARG A 82 7.72 4.51 1.47
N VAL A 83 7.08 3.35 1.40
CA VAL A 83 5.70 3.17 0.93
C VAL A 83 4.81 2.65 2.04
N LEU A 84 3.62 3.26 2.16
CA LEU A 84 2.50 2.72 2.92
C LEU A 84 1.54 2.02 1.96
N VAL A 85 1.29 0.74 2.18
CA VAL A 85 0.19 -0.01 1.54
C VAL A 85 -0.96 -0.10 2.53
N HIS A 86 -2.14 0.36 2.15
CA HIS A 86 -3.33 0.33 3.01
C HIS A 86 -4.61 -0.01 2.26
N CYS A 87 -5.55 -0.60 2.98
CA CYS A 87 -6.96 -0.70 2.60
C CYS A 87 -7.80 0.05 3.64
N SER A 88 -9.08 -0.33 3.83
CA SER A 88 -9.93 0.25 4.88
C SER A 88 -9.44 -0.13 6.27
N HIS A 89 -9.39 -1.43 6.58
CA HIS A 89 -9.06 -1.93 7.92
C HIS A 89 -7.62 -2.41 8.10
N GLY A 90 -6.88 -2.58 7.00
CA GLY A 90 -5.52 -3.14 7.04
C GLY A 90 -5.45 -4.65 7.32
N GLN A 91 -6.51 -5.40 6.99
CA GLN A 91 -6.68 -6.80 7.40
C GLN A 91 -6.76 -7.82 6.25
N SER A 92 -7.32 -7.45 5.10
CA SER A 92 -7.58 -8.38 3.99
C SER A 92 -6.80 -7.98 2.72
N ARG A 93 -7.28 -6.97 1.99
CA ARG A 93 -6.68 -6.50 0.72
C ARG A 93 -5.23 -6.05 0.85
N SER A 94 -4.90 -5.14 1.77
CA SER A 94 -3.52 -4.63 1.87
C SER A 94 -2.52 -5.67 2.37
N PRO A 95 -2.81 -6.53 3.37
CA PRO A 95 -1.94 -7.64 3.70
C PRO A 95 -1.74 -8.60 2.52
N ALA A 96 -2.79 -8.95 1.77
CA ALA A 96 -2.68 -9.85 0.63
C ALA A 96 -1.75 -9.30 -0.47
N ILE A 97 -1.85 -8.00 -0.78
CA ILE A 97 -0.90 -7.33 -1.70
C ILE A 97 0.53 -7.41 -1.17
N VAL A 98 0.74 -7.13 0.12
CA VAL A 98 2.08 -7.15 0.71
C VAL A 98 2.66 -8.57 0.73
N ILE A 99 1.86 -9.58 1.10
CA ILE A 99 2.29 -10.98 1.09
C ILE A 99 2.68 -11.39 -0.34
N GLY A 100 1.84 -11.10 -1.34
CA GLY A 100 2.16 -11.38 -2.74
C GLY A 100 3.45 -10.68 -3.19
N TYR A 101 3.66 -9.43 -2.77
CA TYR A 101 4.89 -8.69 -3.07
C TYR A 101 6.12 -9.36 -2.47
N LEU A 102 6.05 -9.75 -1.18
CA LEU A 102 7.16 -10.39 -0.47
C LEU A 102 7.47 -11.78 -1.04
N MET A 103 6.45 -12.59 -1.31
CA MET A 103 6.59 -13.89 -1.96
C MET A 103 7.33 -13.78 -3.29
N ARG A 104 6.90 -12.86 -4.17
CA ARG A 104 7.57 -12.60 -5.45
C ARG A 104 9.00 -12.08 -5.26
N THR A 105 9.21 -11.17 -4.31
CA THR A 105 10.51 -10.49 -4.12
C THR A 105 11.57 -11.43 -3.54
N TYR A 106 11.17 -12.34 -2.66
CA TYR A 106 12.07 -13.25 -1.95
C TYR A 106 11.98 -14.71 -2.43
N ASN A 107 11.19 -14.97 -3.48
CA ASN A 107 10.96 -16.30 -4.02
C ASN A 107 10.48 -17.31 -2.95
N ILE A 108 9.51 -16.88 -2.14
CA ILE A 108 8.91 -17.66 -1.05
C ILE A 108 7.54 -18.16 -1.50
N SER A 109 7.24 -19.43 -1.23
CA SER A 109 5.90 -20.00 -1.42
C SER A 109 5.01 -19.75 -0.19
N LEU A 110 3.69 -19.80 -0.37
CA LEU A 110 2.74 -19.74 0.74
C LEU A 110 2.88 -20.96 1.66
#